data_AF-A0A6A1UIM6-F1
#
_entry.id   AF-A0A6A1UIM6-F1
#
_cell.length_a   1.000
_cell.length_b   1.000
_cell.length_c   1.000
_cell.angle_alpha   90.00
_cell.angle_beta   90.00
_cell.angle_gamma   90.00
#
_symmetry.space_group_name_H-M   'P 1'
#
loop_
_entity.id
_entity.type
_entity.pdbx_description
1 polymer ?
#
loop_
_entity_poly.entity_id
_entity_poly.type
_entity_poly.pdbx_seq_one_letter_code
_entity_poly.pdbx_strand_id
1 'polypeptide(L)'
;MMSAPSGFLGLLLLILGMFLGWVNGEVHYYDFVDHCALSAGPTIKDSSEKSFDIRTTYRRHGVHQPRNPWSDGPEYITQCPIEAGANFTYEIIFSDEEGTLWWHAHSDWTRAGVHGAIVVLPLNETGFPFPQPDGEVIVVLGSWYKGDVNEEVAEDLESGADTPRSDCYVINGQPGDFLPCSSDSTYRWQVDYGKTYLLRLVNAAMNAELFFAIAQHNLTLVGLDGSYVKPVVSDSLMITPGQTMDILVTANQPLGRYYMATRQYDSVRPDDTDYDHTNATAILEYRGNYTPSAAPIFPSSLPIYDDFNSAVTFTKRLRSLADDDHPVDIPKNITTRMYIVVAMNSIEFDYEGETQNSLSSSLNNVSWINPSTDVLLAYYRNMSGVYTPDFPDYPPNFYNFTSDDVPDYTAETVQGTRLKVLNYNEEVEIVFQGTTVLDASEDHPMHLHGYTFYVVGSGFGNFDNVSDPETYNLVDPPKMNTVSLPKKGWVALRFRASNPGVWLWHCHLDRHLSWGMNTVFIVRDGGTPETSIRGPPPYMPPCTSSSKIRLMPLPNSRGSSESIN
;
A
#
# COMPACT_ATOMS: atom_id res chain seq x y z
N MET A 1 -30.33 0.96 6.22
CA MET A 1 -30.51 2.27 5.55
C MET A 1 -29.12 2.86 5.46
N MET A 2 -28.48 2.69 4.30
CA MET A 2 -27.16 3.24 4.00
C MET A 2 -27.36 4.68 3.54
N SER A 3 -26.81 5.65 4.28
CA SER A 3 -26.72 7.03 3.83
C SER A 3 -25.27 7.32 3.47
N ALA A 4 -25.04 7.67 2.21
CA ALA A 4 -23.78 8.19 1.73
C ALA A 4 -23.45 9.53 2.43
N PRO A 5 -22.17 9.91 2.62
CA PRO A 5 -21.77 11.13 3.35
C PRO A 5 -21.96 12.45 2.58
N SER A 6 -22.65 12.41 1.44
CA SER A 6 -23.06 13.59 0.68
C SER A 6 -24.46 13.30 0.15
N GLY A 7 -25.27 14.31 -0.15
CA GLY A 7 -26.63 14.13 -0.70
C GLY A 7 -26.73 13.41 -2.07
N PHE A 8 -25.72 12.62 -2.45
CA PHE A 8 -25.65 11.74 -3.60
C PHE A 8 -25.65 10.29 -3.12
N LEU A 9 -26.55 9.46 -3.67
CA LEU A 9 -26.58 8.01 -3.43
C LEU A 9 -25.33 7.38 -4.08
N GLY A 10 -24.24 7.26 -3.33
CA GLY A 10 -23.07 6.45 -3.67
C GLY A 10 -23.06 5.16 -2.86
N LEU A 11 -22.72 4.04 -3.48
CA LEU A 11 -22.71 2.72 -2.85
C LEU A 11 -21.50 2.60 -1.92
N LEU A 12 -21.72 2.76 -0.60
CA LEU A 12 -20.70 2.58 0.43
C LEU A 12 -20.50 1.07 0.67
N LEU A 13 -19.43 0.48 0.15
CA LEU A 13 -19.02 -0.88 0.52
C LEU A 13 -18.23 -0.90 1.84
N LEU A 14 -18.17 -2.08 2.46
CA LEU A 14 -17.94 -2.30 3.89
C LEU A 14 -16.55 -1.91 4.41
N ILE A 15 -16.51 -1.02 5.41
CA ILE A 15 -15.42 -0.95 6.40
C ILE A 15 -15.72 -2.00 7.48
N LEU A 16 -15.06 -3.16 7.43
CA LEU A 16 -15.11 -4.18 8.50
C LEU A 16 -13.76 -4.22 9.21
N GLY A 17 -13.72 -3.77 10.47
CA GLY A 17 -12.59 -4.08 11.35
C GLY A 17 -12.67 -5.54 11.78
N MET A 18 -11.62 -6.33 11.53
CA MET A 18 -11.49 -7.68 12.08
C MET A 18 -10.59 -7.61 13.31
N PHE A 19 -11.16 -7.82 14.50
CA PHE A 19 -10.40 -8.16 15.70
C PHE A 19 -10.12 -9.65 15.65
N LEU A 20 -8.90 -10.03 15.27
CA LEU A 20 -8.48 -11.42 15.28
C LEU A 20 -7.80 -11.68 16.63
N GLY A 21 -8.45 -12.46 17.48
CA GLY A 21 -7.82 -12.94 18.70
C GLY A 21 -6.71 -13.95 18.35
N TRP A 22 -5.64 -13.92 19.14
CA TRP A 22 -4.66 -14.98 19.37
C TRP A 22 -4.11 -15.69 18.14
N VAL A 23 -2.86 -15.38 17.75
CA VAL A 23 -2.20 -16.12 16.68
C VAL A 23 -0.86 -16.66 17.14
N ASN A 24 -0.77 -17.99 17.19
CA ASN A 24 0.42 -18.73 17.60
C ASN A 24 0.72 -19.82 16.56
N GLY A 25 1.12 -19.41 15.34
CA GLY A 25 1.32 -20.35 14.23
C GLY A 25 0.09 -21.20 13.88
N GLU A 26 -1.11 -20.78 14.31
CA GLU A 26 -2.35 -21.46 14.01
C GLU A 26 -2.86 -21.03 12.63
N VAL A 27 -3.22 -22.02 11.81
CA VAL A 27 -3.92 -21.79 10.55
C VAL A 27 -5.35 -21.40 10.89
N HIS A 28 -5.69 -20.12 10.68
CA HIS A 28 -7.06 -19.67 10.82
C HIS A 28 -7.75 -19.71 9.45
N TYR A 29 -8.69 -20.64 9.32
CA TYR A 29 -9.66 -20.62 8.24
C TYR A 29 -10.73 -19.61 8.59
N TYR A 30 -10.66 -18.42 7.99
CA TYR A 30 -11.76 -17.47 8.07
C TYR A 30 -12.72 -17.76 6.93
N ASP A 31 -13.70 -18.62 7.22
CA ASP A 31 -14.99 -18.47 6.57
C ASP A 31 -15.59 -17.19 7.14
N PHE A 32 -15.87 -16.18 6.31
CA PHE A 32 -16.69 -15.03 6.72
C PHE A 32 -18.17 -15.45 6.97
N VAL A 33 -18.39 -16.69 7.38
CA VAL A 33 -19.70 -17.29 7.63
C VAL A 33 -19.95 -17.29 9.13
N ASP A 34 -20.19 -16.09 9.66
CA ASP A 34 -21.27 -15.97 10.65
C ASP A 34 -22.09 -14.68 10.52
N HIS A 35 -21.77 -13.82 9.55
CA HIS A 35 -22.70 -13.10 8.67
C HIS A 35 -21.94 -12.70 7.38
N CYS A 36 -22.29 -13.34 6.25
CA CYS A 36 -21.77 -13.15 4.88
C CYS A 36 -20.49 -13.89 4.47
N ALA A 37 -20.64 -15.12 3.96
CA ALA A 37 -19.70 -15.68 2.97
C ALA A 37 -19.28 -14.58 1.98
N LEU A 38 -17.98 -14.42 1.70
CA LEU A 38 -17.50 -13.50 0.68
C LEU A 38 -17.86 -14.06 -0.71
N SER A 39 -19.12 -13.84 -1.12
CA SER A 39 -19.49 -13.79 -2.52
C SER A 39 -18.98 -12.46 -3.08
N ALA A 40 -18.42 -12.44 -4.28
CA ALA A 40 -18.56 -11.23 -5.11
C ALA A 40 -20.05 -10.85 -5.06
N GLY A 41 -20.37 -9.63 -4.59
CA GLY A 41 -21.70 -9.28 -4.07
C GLY A 41 -22.86 -9.66 -5.00
N PRO A 42 -24.10 -9.80 -4.47
CA PRO A 42 -25.24 -10.03 -5.36
C PRO A 42 -25.34 -8.89 -6.36
N THR A 43 -25.84 -9.18 -7.55
CA THR A 43 -26.25 -8.22 -8.57
C THR A 43 -26.98 -7.02 -7.94
N ILE A 44 -26.29 -5.90 -7.72
CA ILE A 44 -26.88 -4.73 -7.04
C ILE A 44 -27.66 -3.96 -8.10
N LYS A 45 -28.97 -3.86 -7.91
CA LYS A 45 -29.85 -3.04 -8.77
C LYS A 45 -30.02 -1.66 -8.13
N ASP A 46 -29.53 -0.63 -8.81
CA ASP A 46 -29.95 0.76 -8.54
C ASP A 46 -31.45 0.92 -8.92
N SER A 47 -32.08 1.95 -8.37
CA SER A 47 -33.36 2.54 -8.79
C SER A 47 -33.49 2.81 -10.30
N SER A 48 -32.39 2.68 -11.05
CA SER A 48 -32.33 2.60 -12.52
C SER A 48 -31.82 1.24 -13.05
N GLU A 49 -32.42 0.11 -12.66
CA GLU A 49 -32.30 -1.25 -13.28
C GLU A 49 -30.91 -1.77 -13.76
N LYS A 50 -29.78 -1.15 -13.41
CA LYS A 50 -28.44 -1.61 -13.76
C LYS A 50 -27.94 -2.58 -12.69
N SER A 51 -27.59 -3.78 -13.12
CA SER A 51 -26.92 -4.82 -12.36
C SER A 51 -25.40 -4.63 -12.40
N PHE A 52 -24.74 -4.52 -11.24
CA PHE A 52 -23.28 -4.55 -11.15
C PHE A 52 -22.77 -5.97 -10.85
N ASP A 53 -22.01 -6.56 -11.78
CA ASP A 53 -21.26 -7.81 -11.59
C ASP A 53 -19.79 -7.45 -11.33
N ILE A 54 -19.43 -7.25 -10.06
CA ILE A 54 -18.06 -6.87 -9.68
C ILE A 54 -17.23 -8.12 -9.50
N ARG A 55 -16.18 -8.27 -10.31
CA ARG A 55 -15.13 -9.27 -10.11
C ARG A 55 -14.10 -8.70 -9.15
N THR A 56 -13.64 -9.48 -8.17
CA THR A 56 -12.72 -8.93 -7.16
C THR A 56 -11.79 -9.97 -6.56
N THR A 57 -10.71 -9.50 -5.95
CA THR A 57 -9.82 -10.29 -5.10
C THR A 57 -9.55 -9.55 -3.80
N TYR A 58 -9.10 -10.26 -2.75
CA TYR A 58 -8.87 -9.69 -1.43
C TYR A 58 -7.47 -10.02 -0.94
N ARG A 59 -6.76 -9.00 -0.50
CA ARG A 59 -5.39 -9.04 0.04
C ARG A 59 -5.38 -8.86 1.54
N ARG A 60 -4.48 -9.56 2.23
CA ARG A 60 -4.14 -9.34 3.64
C ARG A 60 -2.80 -8.63 3.69
N HIS A 61 -2.85 -7.31 3.62
CA HIS A 61 -1.68 -6.46 3.53
C HIS A 61 -0.78 -6.65 4.75
N GLY A 62 0.50 -6.91 4.48
CA GLY A 62 1.53 -7.14 5.51
C GLY A 62 1.55 -8.55 6.12
N VAL A 63 0.60 -9.44 5.79
CA VAL A 63 0.69 -10.85 6.19
C VAL A 63 1.66 -11.57 5.25
N HIS A 64 2.63 -12.27 5.82
CA HIS A 64 3.69 -12.99 5.10
C HIS A 64 3.18 -14.18 4.31
N GLN A 65 2.10 -14.84 4.76
CA GLN A 65 1.53 -16.02 4.10
C GLN A 65 2.60 -17.08 3.79
N PRO A 66 3.36 -17.58 4.78
CA PRO A 66 4.51 -18.45 4.53
C PRO A 66 4.13 -19.66 3.68
N ARG A 67 4.76 -19.74 2.50
CA ARG A 67 4.60 -20.78 1.47
C ARG A 67 3.21 -20.82 0.82
N ASN A 68 2.35 -19.84 1.08
CA ASN A 68 0.96 -19.82 0.67
C ASN A 68 0.58 -18.59 -0.19
N PRO A 69 1.26 -18.35 -1.32
CA PRO A 69 0.89 -17.24 -2.20
C PRO A 69 -0.52 -17.41 -2.80
N TRP A 70 -1.09 -18.62 -2.79
CA TRP A 70 -2.46 -18.90 -3.28
C TRP A 70 -3.56 -18.11 -2.55
N SER A 71 -3.30 -17.62 -1.35
CA SER A 71 -4.22 -16.79 -0.56
C SER A 71 -3.68 -15.38 -0.32
N ASP A 72 -2.70 -14.92 -1.11
CA ASP A 72 -2.20 -13.55 -1.03
C ASP A 72 -3.18 -12.56 -1.66
N GLY A 73 -3.73 -12.86 -2.84
CA GLY A 73 -4.84 -12.12 -3.46
C GLY A 73 -4.57 -11.15 -4.62
N PRO A 74 -3.36 -10.70 -4.99
CA PRO A 74 -3.20 -9.76 -6.10
C PRO A 74 -3.68 -10.34 -7.44
N GLU A 75 -4.60 -9.61 -8.08
CA GLU A 75 -5.21 -9.98 -9.36
C GLU A 75 -4.16 -10.18 -10.45
N TYR A 76 -4.27 -11.28 -11.21
CA TYR A 76 -3.33 -11.71 -12.25
C TYR A 76 -1.88 -11.95 -11.80
N ILE A 77 -1.61 -11.88 -10.49
CA ILE A 77 -0.31 -12.26 -9.93
C ILE A 77 -0.40 -13.62 -9.25
N THR A 78 -1.26 -13.75 -8.24
CA THR A 78 -1.43 -15.02 -7.50
C THR A 78 -2.75 -15.73 -7.77
N GLN A 79 -3.72 -15.01 -8.32
CA GLN A 79 -5.00 -15.58 -8.70
C GLN A 79 -5.67 -14.73 -9.78
N CYS A 80 -6.54 -15.36 -10.55
CA CYS A 80 -7.53 -14.63 -11.33
C CYS A 80 -8.69 -14.14 -10.43
N PRO A 81 -9.48 -13.17 -10.91
CA PRO A 81 -10.59 -12.60 -10.14
C PRO A 81 -11.59 -13.63 -9.67
N ILE A 82 -12.20 -13.39 -8.50
CA ILE A 82 -13.40 -14.10 -8.08
C ILE A 82 -14.56 -13.52 -8.88
N GLU A 83 -15.17 -14.36 -9.72
CA GLU A 83 -16.30 -13.98 -10.57
C GLU A 83 -17.54 -13.60 -9.75
N ALA A 84 -18.41 -12.76 -10.32
CA ALA A 84 -19.67 -12.37 -9.68
C ALA A 84 -20.51 -13.61 -9.30
N GLY A 85 -20.96 -13.67 -8.05
CA GLY A 85 -21.69 -14.83 -7.52
C GLY A 85 -20.84 -16.08 -7.22
N ALA A 86 -19.53 -16.06 -7.48
CA ALA A 86 -18.61 -17.11 -7.04
C ALA A 86 -18.10 -16.84 -5.61
N ASN A 87 -17.51 -17.87 -5.00
CA ASN A 87 -16.86 -17.80 -3.70
C ASN A 87 -15.41 -18.32 -3.77
N PHE A 88 -14.58 -17.83 -2.85
CA PHE A 88 -13.23 -18.32 -2.65
C PHE A 88 -12.87 -18.22 -1.17
N THR A 89 -12.29 -19.28 -0.62
CA THR A 89 -11.85 -19.33 0.77
C THR A 89 -10.37 -19.01 0.84
N TYR A 90 -10.02 -17.94 1.56
CA TYR A 90 -8.63 -17.58 1.83
C TYR A 90 -8.16 -18.26 3.12
N GLU A 91 -6.98 -18.88 3.06
CA GLU A 91 -6.26 -19.35 4.26
C GLU A 91 -5.27 -18.26 4.68
N ILE A 92 -5.42 -17.72 5.89
CA ILE A 92 -4.57 -16.64 6.42
C ILE A 92 -3.61 -17.25 7.43
N ILE A 93 -2.31 -17.13 7.16
CA ILE A 93 -1.26 -17.69 7.99
C ILE A 93 -0.40 -16.53 8.48
N PHE A 94 -0.59 -16.16 9.74
CA PHE A 94 0.33 -15.26 10.41
C PHE A 94 1.55 -16.05 10.91
N SER A 95 2.63 -15.32 11.10
CA SER A 95 3.95 -15.79 11.47
C SER A 95 4.50 -14.98 12.64
N ASP A 96 5.27 -13.94 12.37
CA ASP A 96 5.90 -13.05 13.35
C ASP A 96 5.28 -11.65 13.38
N GLU A 97 4.15 -11.45 12.71
CA GLU A 97 3.41 -10.19 12.73
C GLU A 97 2.67 -10.02 14.06
N GLU A 98 2.88 -8.89 14.73
CA GLU A 98 2.22 -8.53 15.97
C GLU A 98 1.96 -7.01 16.00
N GLY A 99 0.70 -6.61 16.18
CA GLY A 99 0.26 -5.22 16.08
C GLY A 99 -0.86 -5.03 15.06
N THR A 100 -0.86 -3.90 14.37
CA THR A 100 -1.89 -3.59 13.36
C THR A 100 -1.42 -3.89 11.94
N LEU A 101 -2.26 -4.57 11.19
CA LEU A 101 -2.20 -4.78 9.74
C LEU A 101 -3.56 -4.36 9.14
N TRP A 102 -3.79 -4.67 7.87
CA TRP A 102 -5.08 -4.41 7.23
C TRP A 102 -5.34 -5.34 6.06
N TRP A 103 -6.58 -5.39 5.60
CA TRP A 103 -6.99 -6.09 4.39
C TRP A 103 -7.65 -5.11 3.44
N HIS A 104 -7.56 -5.39 2.15
CA HIS A 104 -8.20 -4.58 1.11
C HIS A 104 -8.47 -5.40 -0.15
N ALA A 105 -9.39 -4.93 -1.00
CA ALA A 105 -9.52 -5.48 -2.34
C ALA A 105 -8.21 -5.27 -3.13
N HIS A 106 -7.84 -6.18 -4.02
CA HIS A 106 -6.60 -6.07 -4.80
C HIS A 106 -6.83 -6.30 -6.29
N SER A 107 -7.92 -5.69 -6.75
CA SER A 107 -8.47 -5.73 -8.10
C SER A 107 -9.00 -4.34 -8.46
N ASP A 108 -8.46 -3.74 -9.52
CA ASP A 108 -8.72 -2.35 -9.91
C ASP A 108 -8.60 -1.37 -8.73
N TRP A 109 -9.43 -0.32 -8.68
CA TRP A 109 -9.47 0.65 -7.57
C TRP A 109 -10.55 0.32 -6.55
N THR A 110 -11.02 -0.93 -6.53
CA THR A 110 -12.09 -1.41 -5.62
C THR A 110 -11.75 -1.20 -4.14
N ARG A 111 -10.46 -1.14 -3.79
CA ARG A 111 -10.03 -0.87 -2.42
C ARG A 111 -10.42 0.50 -1.90
N ALA A 112 -10.81 1.45 -2.75
CA ALA A 112 -11.34 2.75 -2.32
C ALA A 112 -12.53 2.60 -1.36
N GLY A 113 -13.36 1.57 -1.56
CA GLY A 113 -14.50 1.26 -0.70
C GLY A 113 -14.43 -0.11 0.00
N VAL A 114 -13.42 -0.93 -0.27
CA VAL A 114 -13.33 -2.32 0.23
C VAL A 114 -12.01 -2.53 0.96
N HIS A 115 -12.00 -2.22 2.25
CA HIS A 115 -10.84 -2.38 3.12
C HIS A 115 -11.24 -2.42 4.61
N GLY A 116 -10.31 -2.85 5.45
CA GLY A 116 -10.49 -2.82 6.90
C GLY A 116 -9.23 -3.21 7.66
N ALA A 117 -9.19 -2.92 8.95
CA ALA A 117 -8.04 -3.25 9.79
C ALA A 117 -8.00 -4.74 10.15
N ILE A 118 -6.78 -5.24 10.36
CA ILE A 118 -6.46 -6.52 11.00
C ILE A 118 -5.69 -6.19 12.27
N VAL A 119 -6.14 -6.70 13.41
CA VAL A 119 -5.40 -6.58 14.67
C VAL A 119 -4.86 -7.94 15.06
N VAL A 120 -3.54 -8.04 15.24
CA VAL A 120 -2.85 -9.23 15.75
C VAL A 120 -2.32 -8.90 17.14
N LEU A 121 -2.90 -9.53 18.16
CA LEU A 121 -2.57 -9.26 19.56
C LEU A 121 -1.34 -10.07 20.02
N PRO A 122 -0.54 -9.55 20.98
CA PRO A 122 0.46 -10.34 21.67
C PRO A 122 -0.11 -11.62 22.28
N LEU A 123 0.75 -12.61 22.44
CA LEU A 123 0.47 -13.74 23.32
C LEU A 123 0.33 -13.23 24.77
N ASN A 124 -0.68 -13.68 25.51
CA ASN A 124 -0.96 -13.45 26.95
C ASN A 124 0.30 -13.66 27.80
N GLU A 125 1.18 -14.58 27.38
CA GLU A 125 2.41 -14.88 28.12
C GLU A 125 3.45 -13.75 28.00
N THR A 126 3.53 -13.10 26.83
CA THR A 126 4.48 -12.02 26.55
C THR A 126 3.89 -10.64 26.83
N GLY A 127 2.62 -10.42 26.46
CA GLY A 127 1.95 -9.13 26.54
C GLY A 127 2.61 -8.08 25.64
N PHE A 128 2.17 -6.82 25.77
CA PHE A 128 2.80 -5.70 25.07
C PHE A 128 4.17 -5.35 25.70
N PRO A 129 5.16 -4.88 24.91
CA PRO A 129 6.44 -4.35 25.43
C PRO A 129 6.30 -2.96 26.07
N PHE A 130 5.07 -2.48 26.25
CA PHE A 130 4.70 -1.23 26.90
C PHE A 130 3.53 -1.47 27.85
N PRO A 131 3.25 -0.55 28.81
CA PRO A 131 2.14 -0.73 29.74
C PRO A 131 0.82 -1.00 29.02
N GLN A 132 0.08 -2.01 29.50
CA GLN A 132 -1.22 -2.40 28.95
C GLN A 132 -2.14 -1.18 28.80
N PRO A 133 -2.59 -0.84 27.57
CA PRO A 133 -3.52 0.25 27.33
C PRO A 133 -4.86 0.00 28.03
N ASP A 134 -5.53 1.07 28.47
CA ASP A 134 -6.86 1.04 29.06
C ASP A 134 -7.97 0.74 28.04
N GLY A 135 -7.67 0.88 26.75
CA GLY A 135 -8.55 0.55 25.64
C GLY A 135 -7.87 0.78 24.29
N GLU A 136 -8.51 0.32 23.22
CA GLU A 136 -7.99 0.43 21.85
C GLU A 136 -9.03 1.08 20.93
N VAL A 137 -8.57 1.77 19.89
CA VAL A 137 -9.42 2.33 18.84
C VAL A 137 -8.76 2.11 17.48
N ILE A 138 -9.56 1.76 16.48
CA ILE A 138 -9.11 1.65 15.09
C ILE A 138 -9.47 2.94 14.35
N VAL A 139 -8.49 3.51 13.66
CA VAL A 139 -8.64 4.72 12.85
C VAL A 139 -8.11 4.42 11.45
N VAL A 140 -9.01 4.32 10.48
CA VAL A 140 -8.68 4.08 9.08
C VAL A 140 -8.81 5.38 8.30
N LEU A 141 -7.71 5.82 7.70
CA LEU A 141 -7.68 6.93 6.75
C LEU A 141 -8.00 6.39 5.36
N GLY A 142 -8.79 7.11 4.57
CA GLY A 142 -9.17 6.69 3.23
C GLY A 142 -9.40 7.86 2.29
N SER A 143 -9.65 7.53 1.02
CA SER A 143 -10.05 8.47 -0.03
C SER A 143 -11.49 8.19 -0.45
N TRP A 144 -12.23 9.24 -0.80
CA TRP A 144 -13.59 9.15 -1.30
C TRP A 144 -13.67 9.75 -2.70
N TYR A 145 -14.41 9.07 -3.57
CA TYR A 145 -14.64 9.45 -4.97
C TYR A 145 -16.14 9.58 -5.22
N LYS A 146 -16.51 10.55 -6.04
CA LYS A 146 -17.87 10.82 -6.45
C LYS A 146 -18.15 10.15 -7.79
N GLY A 147 -18.72 8.95 -7.74
CA GLY A 147 -19.04 8.20 -8.94
C GLY A 147 -18.63 6.75 -8.79
N ASP A 148 -18.59 6.02 -9.90
CA ASP A 148 -17.95 4.71 -9.96
C ASP A 148 -16.49 4.90 -10.38
N VAL A 149 -15.60 4.89 -9.38
CA VAL A 149 -14.16 5.10 -9.60
C VAL A 149 -13.55 4.06 -10.53
N ASN A 150 -14.09 2.83 -10.58
CA ASN A 150 -13.58 1.81 -11.49
C ASN A 150 -13.98 2.09 -12.95
N GLU A 151 -15.17 2.65 -13.19
CA GLU A 151 -15.61 3.07 -14.53
C GLU A 151 -14.74 4.23 -15.04
N GLU A 152 -14.54 5.26 -14.20
CA GLU A 152 -13.70 6.41 -14.54
C GLU A 152 -12.24 6.00 -14.84
N VAL A 153 -11.62 5.20 -13.97
CA VAL A 153 -10.26 4.71 -14.18
C VAL A 153 -10.16 3.86 -15.45
N ALA A 154 -11.17 3.04 -15.77
CA ALA A 154 -11.16 2.24 -16.98
C ALA A 154 -11.19 3.12 -18.24
N GLU A 155 -12.02 4.17 -18.26
CA GLU A 155 -12.08 5.15 -19.35
C GLU A 155 -10.77 5.93 -19.50
N ASP A 156 -10.16 6.35 -18.39
CA ASP A 156 -8.90 7.10 -18.40
C ASP A 156 -7.74 6.25 -18.90
N LEU A 157 -7.62 4.99 -18.46
CA LEU A 157 -6.59 4.08 -18.95
C LEU A 157 -6.79 3.70 -20.42
N GLU A 158 -8.03 3.64 -20.91
CA GLU A 158 -8.31 3.36 -22.32
C GLU A 158 -7.96 4.55 -23.23
N SER A 159 -8.28 5.77 -22.80
CA SER A 159 -8.04 7.02 -23.54
C SER A 159 -6.64 7.61 -23.32
N GLY A 160 -5.89 7.11 -22.33
CA GLY A 160 -4.59 7.63 -21.93
C GLY A 160 -4.65 8.94 -21.13
N ALA A 161 -5.81 9.26 -20.55
CA ALA A 161 -5.99 10.41 -19.68
C ALA A 161 -5.37 10.17 -18.29
N ASP A 162 -5.29 11.25 -17.51
CA ASP A 162 -4.87 11.14 -16.11
C ASP A 162 -6.01 10.57 -15.26
N THR A 163 -5.69 9.64 -14.35
CA THR A 163 -6.65 8.97 -13.46
C THR A 163 -7.26 9.93 -12.43
N PRO A 164 -8.47 9.66 -11.90
CA PRO A 164 -9.18 10.59 -11.05
C PRO A 164 -8.48 10.85 -9.71
N ARG A 165 -8.60 12.09 -9.24
CA ARG A 165 -8.25 12.50 -7.87
C ARG A 165 -9.44 12.26 -6.93
N SER A 166 -9.18 12.13 -5.63
CA SER A 166 -10.26 12.02 -4.66
C SER A 166 -11.00 13.34 -4.50
N ASP A 167 -12.31 13.26 -4.24
CA ASP A 167 -13.13 14.42 -3.89
C ASP A 167 -12.91 14.85 -2.44
N CYS A 168 -12.58 13.89 -1.56
CA CYS A 168 -12.16 14.16 -0.20
C CYS A 168 -11.45 12.98 0.46
N TYR A 169 -10.75 13.26 1.56
CA TYR A 169 -10.31 12.24 2.50
C TYR A 169 -11.37 11.91 3.53
N VAL A 170 -11.23 10.75 4.16
CA VAL A 170 -12.12 10.27 5.21
C VAL A 170 -11.36 9.66 6.38
N ILE A 171 -11.93 9.78 7.58
CA ILE A 171 -11.52 9.03 8.78
C ILE A 171 -12.67 8.09 9.15
N ASN A 172 -12.42 6.78 9.16
CA ASN A 172 -13.43 5.74 9.38
C ASN A 172 -14.65 5.89 8.46
N GLY A 173 -14.42 6.23 7.19
CA GLY A 173 -15.46 6.41 6.17
C GLY A 173 -16.24 7.73 6.25
N GLN A 174 -15.83 8.66 7.13
CA GLN A 174 -16.49 9.95 7.31
C GLN A 174 -15.55 11.11 6.99
N PRO A 175 -15.96 12.10 6.17
CA PRO A 175 -15.11 13.25 5.87
C PRO A 175 -14.90 14.18 7.07
N GLY A 176 -15.90 14.32 7.93
CA GLY A 176 -15.81 15.14 9.14
C GLY A 176 -16.50 16.50 9.02
N ASP A 177 -16.19 17.43 9.94
CA ASP A 177 -17.01 18.64 10.16
C ASP A 177 -16.87 19.75 9.09
N PHE A 178 -15.88 19.65 8.21
CA PHE A 178 -15.53 20.75 7.29
C PHE A 178 -16.10 20.63 5.88
N LEU A 179 -16.78 19.53 5.55
CA LEU A 179 -17.44 19.36 4.25
C LEU A 179 -18.96 19.52 4.37
N PRO A 180 -19.65 19.88 3.28
CA PRO A 180 -21.11 19.90 3.26
C PRO A 180 -21.69 18.52 3.57
N CYS A 181 -22.77 18.50 4.38
CA CYS A 181 -23.56 17.29 4.68
C CYS A 181 -22.84 16.18 5.48
N SER A 182 -21.70 16.46 6.12
CA SER A 182 -20.89 15.44 6.83
C SER A 182 -20.70 15.68 8.33
N SER A 183 -20.96 16.88 8.86
CA SER A 183 -20.75 17.19 10.29
C SER A 183 -21.61 16.37 11.25
N ASP A 184 -22.80 15.94 10.82
CA ASP A 184 -23.70 15.13 11.64
C ASP A 184 -23.23 13.68 11.79
N SER A 185 -22.37 13.20 10.88
CA SER A 185 -21.85 11.83 10.85
C SER A 185 -20.37 11.72 11.23
N THR A 186 -19.70 12.83 11.57
CA THR A 186 -18.31 12.87 12.04
C THR A 186 -18.05 11.84 13.13
N TYR A 187 -17.05 10.99 12.92
CA TYR A 187 -16.68 9.93 13.87
C TYR A 187 -16.27 10.52 15.23
N ARG A 188 -16.78 9.92 16.32
CA ARG A 188 -16.51 10.36 17.71
C ARG A 188 -15.90 9.23 18.52
N TRP A 189 -14.72 9.46 19.06
CA TRP A 189 -14.02 8.56 19.96
C TRP A 189 -14.11 9.05 21.41
N GLN A 190 -14.79 8.29 22.26
CA GLN A 190 -15.02 8.64 23.67
C GLN A 190 -13.88 8.13 24.56
N VAL A 191 -13.26 9.05 25.33
CA VAL A 191 -12.12 8.76 26.22
C VAL A 191 -12.38 9.20 27.67
N ASP A 192 -11.72 8.57 28.63
CA ASP A 192 -11.79 8.90 30.05
C ASP A 192 -10.49 9.61 30.49
N TYR A 193 -10.63 10.66 31.29
CA TYR A 193 -9.48 11.43 31.75
C TYR A 193 -8.47 10.57 32.53
N GLY A 194 -7.18 10.75 32.23
CA GLY A 194 -6.06 10.05 32.84
C GLY A 194 -5.78 8.66 32.27
N LYS A 195 -6.60 8.18 31.32
CA LYS A 195 -6.43 6.88 30.67
C LYS A 195 -5.51 6.97 29.46
N THR A 196 -4.82 5.87 29.15
CA THR A 196 -3.98 5.75 27.95
C THR A 196 -4.57 4.70 27.03
N TYR A 197 -4.75 5.08 25.76
CA TYR A 197 -5.36 4.23 24.75
C TYR A 197 -4.38 3.92 23.62
N LEU A 198 -4.55 2.77 22.98
CA LEU A 198 -3.83 2.39 21.78
C LEU A 198 -4.68 2.73 20.54
N LEU A 199 -4.25 3.73 19.79
CA LEU A 199 -4.81 4.09 18.50
C LEU A 199 -4.07 3.30 17.41
N ARG A 200 -4.83 2.50 16.66
CA ARG A 200 -4.38 1.66 15.54
C ARG A 200 -4.71 2.37 14.24
N LEU A 201 -3.73 3.10 13.72
CA LEU A 201 -3.86 3.92 12.52
C LEU A 201 -3.56 3.07 11.28
N VAL A 202 -4.41 3.15 10.27
CA VAL A 202 -4.22 2.50 8.97
C VAL A 202 -4.35 3.57 7.90
N ASN A 203 -3.37 3.71 7.00
CA ASN A 203 -3.55 4.52 5.81
C ASN A 203 -4.00 3.64 4.62
N ALA A 204 -5.32 3.61 4.41
CA ALA A 204 -5.98 2.95 3.28
C ALA A 204 -6.34 3.95 2.16
N ALA A 205 -5.80 5.18 2.18
CA ALA A 205 -5.99 6.14 1.09
C ALA A 205 -5.42 5.60 -0.23
N MET A 206 -5.99 6.06 -1.35
CA MET A 206 -5.64 5.52 -2.67
C MET A 206 -4.30 6.04 -3.18
N ASN A 207 -4.13 7.37 -3.17
CA ASN A 207 -3.07 8.05 -3.91
C ASN A 207 -2.47 9.22 -3.11
N ALA A 208 -2.36 9.09 -1.78
CA ALA A 208 -1.86 10.17 -0.94
C ALA A 208 -1.16 9.69 0.33
N GLU A 209 0.06 10.18 0.55
CA GLU A 209 0.67 10.18 1.87
C GLU A 209 -0.01 11.22 2.76
N LEU A 210 -0.18 10.92 4.05
CA LEU A 210 -1.02 11.71 4.95
C LEU A 210 -0.26 12.10 6.22
N PHE A 211 -0.38 13.37 6.60
CA PHE A 211 -0.10 13.80 7.97
C PHE A 211 -1.30 13.52 8.86
N PHE A 212 -1.05 13.09 10.10
CA PHE A 212 -2.09 12.89 11.11
C PHE A 212 -1.72 13.56 12.44
N ALA A 213 -2.69 14.20 13.10
CA ALA A 213 -2.49 14.82 14.40
C ALA A 213 -3.77 14.82 15.25
N ILE A 214 -3.61 14.86 16.58
CA ILE A 214 -4.70 15.03 17.55
C ILE A 214 -4.47 16.33 18.32
N ALA A 215 -5.46 17.21 18.36
CA ALA A 215 -5.30 18.51 18.99
C ALA A 215 -4.90 18.39 20.45
N GLN A 216 -3.79 19.03 20.83
CA GLN A 216 -3.24 19.07 22.19
C GLN A 216 -2.85 17.71 22.79
N HIS A 217 -2.75 16.64 21.99
CA HIS A 217 -2.32 15.32 22.47
C HIS A 217 -1.06 14.90 21.73
N ASN A 218 -0.04 14.50 22.50
CA ASN A 218 1.17 13.89 21.94
C ASN A 218 0.86 12.45 21.53
N LEU A 219 1.51 12.01 20.46
CA LEU A 219 1.36 10.69 19.87
C LEU A 219 2.66 9.92 20.13
N THR A 220 2.57 8.81 20.86
CA THR A 220 3.73 7.94 21.10
C THR A 220 3.62 6.71 20.23
N LEU A 221 4.31 6.71 19.08
CA LEU A 221 4.38 5.56 18.18
C LEU A 221 5.14 4.43 18.86
N VAL A 222 4.54 3.23 18.90
CA VAL A 222 5.10 2.02 19.53
C VAL A 222 5.10 0.79 18.62
N GLY A 223 4.35 0.82 17.50
CA GLY A 223 4.41 -0.21 16.47
C GLY A 223 4.19 0.34 15.07
N LEU A 224 4.69 -0.37 14.07
CA LEU A 224 4.67 -0.04 12.65
C LEU A 224 4.55 -1.35 11.86
N ASP A 225 3.59 -1.44 10.93
CA ASP A 225 3.50 -2.55 9.97
C ASP A 225 3.48 -3.97 10.61
N GLY A 226 2.83 -4.13 11.77
CA GLY A 226 2.80 -5.40 12.50
C GLY A 226 4.12 -5.77 13.18
N SER A 227 4.94 -4.77 13.55
CA SER A 227 6.16 -4.95 14.33
C SER A 227 6.36 -3.80 15.32
N TYR A 228 6.96 -4.09 16.48
CA TYR A 228 7.25 -3.05 17.47
C TYR A 228 8.44 -2.16 17.07
N VAL A 229 8.34 -0.88 17.45
CA VAL A 229 9.38 0.12 17.24
C VAL A 229 9.83 0.72 18.56
N LYS A 230 11.03 1.32 18.56
CA LYS A 230 11.45 2.17 19.68
C LYS A 230 10.48 3.34 19.81
N PRO A 231 9.94 3.64 21.01
CA PRO A 231 8.91 4.66 21.15
C PRO A 231 9.33 6.01 20.57
N VAL A 232 8.52 6.56 19.66
CA VAL A 232 8.72 7.90 19.07
C VAL A 232 7.59 8.81 19.52
N VAL A 233 7.92 9.82 20.32
CA VAL A 233 6.96 10.86 20.72
C VAL A 233 6.95 11.97 19.66
N SER A 234 5.77 12.34 19.17
CA SER A 234 5.57 13.37 18.17
C SER A 234 4.21 14.05 18.32
N ASP A 235 4.09 15.30 17.87
CA ASP A 235 2.81 16.04 17.89
C ASP A 235 1.99 15.83 16.60
N SER A 236 2.64 15.28 15.57
CA SER A 236 2.08 14.85 14.30
C SER A 236 2.86 13.65 13.76
N LEU A 237 2.20 12.85 12.92
CA LEU A 237 2.75 11.65 12.29
C LEU A 237 2.71 11.82 10.77
N MET A 238 3.61 11.12 10.09
CA MET A 238 3.64 11.00 8.64
C MET A 238 3.42 9.52 8.28
N ILE A 239 2.36 9.19 7.54
CA ILE A 239 1.99 7.82 7.21
C ILE A 239 1.64 7.69 5.72
N THR A 240 2.19 6.68 5.05
CA THR A 240 1.95 6.46 3.62
C THR A 240 0.89 5.37 3.37
N PRO A 241 0.21 5.35 2.22
CA PRO A 241 -0.63 4.23 1.82
C PRO A 241 0.12 2.91 1.98
N GLY A 242 -0.54 1.89 2.54
CA GLY A 242 0.11 0.63 2.90
C GLY A 242 0.52 0.54 4.37
N GLN A 243 0.95 1.64 4.98
CA GLN A 243 1.47 1.61 6.34
C GLN A 243 0.39 1.55 7.41
N THR A 244 0.75 0.96 8.55
CA THR A 244 -0.05 0.98 9.78
C THR A 244 0.80 1.46 10.96
N MET A 245 0.20 2.12 11.94
CA MET A 245 0.90 2.65 13.11
C MET A 245 0.11 2.38 14.39
N ASP A 246 0.79 1.85 15.40
CA ASP A 246 0.27 1.63 16.75
C ASP A 246 0.77 2.75 17.66
N ILE A 247 -0.17 3.55 18.20
CA ILE A 247 0.12 4.84 18.83
C ILE A 247 -0.54 4.92 20.21
N LEU A 248 0.25 5.15 21.25
CA LEU A 248 -0.29 5.45 22.58
C LEU A 248 -0.70 6.91 22.67
N VAL A 249 -1.94 7.13 23.11
CA VAL A 249 -2.54 8.45 23.35
C VAL A 249 -3.05 8.51 24.78
N THR A 250 -2.47 9.39 25.59
CA THR A 250 -2.92 9.62 26.97
C THR A 250 -3.92 10.77 27.01
N ALA A 251 -5.12 10.50 27.53
CA ALA A 251 -6.19 11.48 27.71
C ALA A 251 -5.92 12.38 28.93
N ASN A 252 -4.94 13.28 28.83
CA ASN A 252 -4.46 14.14 29.91
C ASN A 252 -4.81 15.63 29.75
N GLN A 253 -5.65 15.98 28.79
CA GLN A 253 -6.09 17.35 28.53
C GLN A 253 -7.34 17.72 29.35
N PRO A 254 -7.67 19.01 29.51
CA PRO A 254 -8.94 19.43 30.10
C PRO A 254 -10.15 18.74 29.44
N LEU A 255 -11.21 18.48 30.22
CA LEU A 255 -12.43 17.87 29.66
C LEU A 255 -12.97 18.73 28.51
N GLY A 256 -13.06 18.13 27.32
CA GLY A 256 -13.32 18.87 26.11
C GLY A 256 -13.44 17.97 24.87
N ARG A 257 -13.49 18.63 23.71
CA ARG A 257 -13.55 18.00 22.39
C ARG A 257 -12.36 18.46 21.57
N TYR A 258 -11.67 17.50 20.97
CA TYR A 258 -10.40 17.68 20.27
C TYR A 258 -10.49 17.02 18.90
N TYR A 259 -10.16 17.73 17.83
CA TYR A 259 -10.11 17.10 16.52
C TYR A 259 -8.91 16.15 16.41
N MET A 260 -9.18 14.97 15.91
CA MET A 260 -8.24 14.16 15.14
C MET A 260 -8.35 14.64 13.69
N ALA A 261 -7.25 14.98 13.05
CA ALA A 261 -7.27 15.53 11.70
C ALA A 261 -6.17 14.91 10.84
N THR A 262 -6.48 14.75 9.56
CA THR A 262 -5.54 14.30 8.53
C THR A 262 -5.55 15.21 7.32
N ARG A 263 -4.42 15.29 6.61
CA ARG A 263 -4.22 16.07 5.39
C ARG A 263 -3.18 15.40 4.50
N GLN A 264 -3.30 15.54 3.18
CA GLN A 264 -2.24 15.19 2.24
C GLN A 264 -0.91 15.89 2.57
N TYR A 265 0.16 15.09 2.58
CA TYR A 265 1.50 15.56 2.31
C TYR A 265 1.73 15.49 0.80
N ASP A 266 1.90 16.65 0.17
CA ASP A 266 2.15 16.75 -1.26
C ASP A 266 3.65 16.91 -1.50
N SER A 267 4.22 15.89 -2.14
CA SER A 267 5.63 15.82 -2.51
C SER A 267 5.86 16.09 -3.99
N VAL A 268 4.82 16.45 -4.75
CA VAL A 268 4.90 16.90 -6.14
C VAL A 268 5.62 18.27 -6.19
N ARG A 269 5.64 18.96 -7.33
CA ARG A 269 6.21 20.29 -7.44
C ARG A 269 5.32 21.33 -6.73
N PRO A 270 5.88 22.35 -6.04
CA PRO A 270 5.07 23.31 -5.26
C PRO A 270 4.07 24.15 -6.04
N ASP A 271 4.21 24.23 -7.37
CA ASP A 271 3.30 24.93 -8.28
C ASP A 271 2.17 24.05 -8.82
N ASP A 272 2.21 22.73 -8.56
CA ASP A 272 1.06 21.86 -8.78
C ASP A 272 0.07 22.05 -7.63
N THR A 273 -1.16 22.41 -7.98
CA THR A 273 -2.26 22.57 -7.02
C THR A 273 -3.41 21.61 -7.33
N ASP A 274 -3.18 20.63 -8.21
CA ASP A 274 -4.19 19.69 -8.67
C ASP A 274 -4.18 18.41 -7.83
N TYR A 275 -4.46 18.60 -6.54
CA TYR A 275 -4.58 17.52 -5.55
C TYR A 275 -5.72 17.79 -4.56
N ASP A 276 -6.01 16.82 -3.71
CA ASP A 276 -7.10 16.91 -2.74
C ASP A 276 -6.67 17.76 -1.53
N HIS A 277 -7.22 18.97 -1.44
CA HIS A 277 -6.91 19.92 -0.37
C HIS A 277 -7.75 19.72 0.90
N THR A 278 -8.58 18.68 0.96
CA THR A 278 -9.52 18.50 2.06
C THR A 278 -8.79 18.04 3.33
N ASN A 279 -9.22 18.58 4.47
CA ASN A 279 -8.85 18.04 5.77
C ASN A 279 -9.97 17.11 6.22
N ALA A 280 -9.68 15.83 6.42
CA ALA A 280 -10.63 14.94 7.06
C ALA A 280 -10.50 15.01 8.58
N THR A 281 -11.63 14.97 9.28
CA THR A 281 -11.64 15.09 10.74
C THR A 281 -12.53 14.08 11.44
N ALA A 282 -12.11 13.74 12.66
CA ALA A 282 -12.89 13.02 13.65
C ALA A 282 -12.70 13.70 15.02
N ILE A 283 -13.49 13.33 16.02
CA ILE A 283 -13.51 14.02 17.32
C ILE A 283 -13.12 13.04 18.44
N LEU A 284 -12.04 13.33 19.15
CA LEU A 284 -11.76 12.78 20.47
C LEU A 284 -12.55 13.59 21.51
N GLU A 285 -13.41 12.91 22.27
CA GLU A 285 -14.35 13.52 23.20
C GLU A 285 -14.20 12.91 24.59
N TYR A 286 -13.92 13.74 25.58
CA TYR A 286 -13.81 13.29 26.96
C TYR A 286 -15.20 12.96 27.51
N ARG A 287 -15.33 11.82 28.19
CA ARG A 287 -16.49 11.49 29.02
C ARG A 287 -16.49 12.36 30.28
N GLY A 288 -17.66 12.84 30.67
CA GLY A 288 -17.83 13.59 31.91
C GLY A 288 -18.90 14.68 31.81
N ASN A 289 -19.08 15.43 32.90
CA ASN A 289 -20.02 16.53 32.95
C ASN A 289 -19.26 17.86 32.78
N TYR A 290 -19.33 18.43 31.57
CA TYR A 290 -18.80 19.74 31.24
C TYR A 290 -19.69 20.38 30.16
N THR A 291 -19.59 21.69 30.00
CA THR A 291 -20.23 22.39 28.87
C THR A 291 -19.27 22.36 27.69
N PRO A 292 -19.59 21.67 26.58
CA PRO A 292 -18.70 21.62 25.44
C PRO A 292 -18.50 23.01 24.83
N SER A 293 -17.29 23.30 24.35
CA SER A 293 -17.00 24.47 23.52
C SER A 293 -17.87 24.47 22.25
N ALA A 294 -18.05 25.62 21.60
CA ALA A 294 -18.85 25.69 20.36
C ALA A 294 -18.31 24.75 19.26
N ALA A 295 -16.99 24.67 19.12
CA ALA A 295 -16.30 23.75 18.22
C ALA A 295 -15.19 22.99 18.96
N PRO A 296 -14.87 21.75 18.56
CA PRO A 296 -13.65 21.06 18.99
C PRO A 296 -12.38 21.85 18.64
N ILE A 297 -11.30 21.64 19.39
CA ILE A 297 -10.01 22.31 19.16
C ILE A 297 -9.32 21.63 17.98
N PHE A 298 -8.81 22.40 17.01
CA PHE A 298 -8.08 21.88 15.85
C PHE A 298 -6.56 21.72 16.16
N PRO A 299 -5.88 20.68 15.65
CA PRO A 299 -4.44 20.49 15.89
C PRO A 299 -3.60 21.53 15.16
N SER A 300 -3.03 22.48 15.92
CA SER A 300 -2.03 23.42 15.38
C SER A 300 -0.70 22.75 14.99
N SER A 301 -0.48 21.52 15.42
CA SER A 301 0.69 20.69 15.05
C SER A 301 0.54 19.96 13.72
N LEU A 302 -0.65 19.98 13.09
CA LEU A 302 -0.85 19.36 11.78
C LEU A 302 -0.06 20.14 10.72
N PRO A 303 0.98 19.55 10.11
CA PRO A 303 1.82 20.26 9.15
C PRO A 303 1.05 20.77 7.94
N ILE A 304 1.63 21.75 7.25
CA ILE A 304 1.15 22.17 5.92
C ILE A 304 1.47 21.09 4.89
N TYR A 305 0.78 21.12 3.75
CA TYR A 305 0.83 20.02 2.77
C TYR A 305 2.23 19.82 2.19
N ASP A 306 3.02 20.88 2.04
CA ASP A 306 4.38 20.86 1.48
C ASP A 306 5.48 20.85 2.55
N ASP A 307 5.16 20.54 3.82
CA ASP A 307 6.12 20.50 4.92
C ASP A 307 7.00 19.24 4.89
N PHE A 308 7.89 19.21 3.92
CA PHE A 308 8.92 18.20 3.74
C PHE A 308 9.77 17.97 5.01
N ASN A 309 10.07 19.03 5.77
CA ASN A 309 10.90 18.91 6.97
C ASN A 309 10.20 18.08 8.04
N SER A 310 8.90 18.29 8.23
CA SER A 310 8.09 17.49 9.16
C SER A 310 8.04 16.02 8.75
N ALA A 311 7.80 15.73 7.47
CA ALA A 311 7.79 14.36 6.95
C ALA A 311 9.13 13.64 7.21
N VAL A 312 10.25 14.25 6.78
CA VAL A 312 11.59 13.66 6.88
C VAL A 312 12.07 13.52 8.32
N THR A 313 11.78 14.51 9.17
CA THR A 313 12.18 14.47 10.59
C THR A 313 11.44 13.37 11.34
N PHE A 314 10.20 13.09 10.96
CA PHE A 314 9.46 11.96 11.52
C PHE A 314 10.03 10.62 11.05
N THR A 315 10.14 10.39 9.74
CA THR A 315 10.55 9.09 9.17
C THR A 315 11.95 8.67 9.58
N LYS A 316 12.90 9.61 9.72
CA LYS A 316 14.28 9.33 10.16
C LYS A 316 14.40 8.81 11.60
N ARG A 317 13.35 8.94 12.43
CA ARG A 317 13.35 8.47 13.83
C ARG A 317 12.89 7.02 13.97
N LEU A 318 12.34 6.41 12.92
CA LEU A 318 11.82 5.06 12.95
C LEU A 318 12.96 4.04 13.11
N ARG A 319 12.82 3.16 14.10
CA ARG A 319 13.78 2.09 14.43
C ARG A 319 13.03 0.90 15.00
N SER A 320 13.44 -0.31 14.65
CA SER A 320 12.89 -1.52 15.28
C SER A 320 13.17 -1.51 16.79
N LEU A 321 12.28 -2.11 17.57
CA LEU A 321 12.43 -2.22 19.02
C LEU A 321 13.78 -2.86 19.40
N ALA A 322 14.12 -3.98 18.75
CA ALA A 322 15.43 -4.63 18.80
C ALA A 322 15.91 -4.93 20.24
N ASP A 323 15.03 -5.49 21.07
CA ASP A 323 15.35 -6.02 22.39
C ASP A 323 15.45 -7.55 22.37
N ASP A 324 15.65 -8.17 23.55
CA ASP A 324 15.86 -9.61 23.67
C ASP A 324 14.61 -10.43 23.27
N ASP A 325 13.41 -9.88 23.48
CA ASP A 325 12.14 -10.52 23.15
C ASP A 325 11.71 -10.27 21.70
N HIS A 326 12.21 -9.18 21.07
CA HIS A 326 11.92 -8.75 19.70
C HIS A 326 13.22 -8.57 18.89
N PRO A 327 13.97 -9.64 18.62
CA PRO A 327 15.26 -9.56 17.95
C PRO A 327 15.12 -9.15 16.47
N VAL A 328 16.18 -8.55 15.93
CA VAL A 328 16.29 -8.24 14.50
C VAL A 328 17.27 -9.19 13.81
N ASP A 329 16.86 -9.77 12.68
CA ASP A 329 17.70 -10.61 11.81
C ASP A 329 17.98 -9.89 10.49
N ILE A 330 18.91 -8.93 10.56
CA ILE A 330 19.27 -8.10 9.40
C ILE A 330 20.26 -8.90 8.53
N PRO A 331 19.99 -9.13 7.24
CA PRO A 331 20.94 -9.74 6.32
C PRO A 331 22.27 -8.97 6.28
N LYS A 332 23.39 -9.68 6.35
CA LYS A 332 24.76 -9.10 6.37
C LYS A 332 25.64 -9.61 5.24
N ASN A 333 25.38 -10.82 4.75
CA ASN A 333 26.13 -11.46 3.68
C ASN A 333 25.33 -11.41 2.39
N ILE A 334 25.25 -10.21 1.80
CA ILE A 334 24.40 -9.93 0.64
C ILE A 334 24.86 -10.74 -0.57
N THR A 335 24.00 -11.66 -1.01
CA THR A 335 24.23 -12.51 -2.19
C THR A 335 23.66 -11.90 -3.47
N THR A 336 22.64 -11.04 -3.32
CA THR A 336 21.93 -10.43 -4.45
C THR A 336 21.78 -8.94 -4.20
N ARG A 337 22.22 -8.11 -5.16
CA ARG A 337 22.10 -6.65 -5.11
C ARG A 337 21.30 -6.16 -6.29
N MET A 338 20.33 -5.30 -6.03
CA MET A 338 19.54 -4.62 -7.05
C MET A 338 19.57 -3.12 -6.83
N TYR A 339 19.59 -2.38 -7.93
CA TYR A 339 19.40 -0.94 -7.99
C TYR A 339 18.15 -0.72 -8.84
N ILE A 340 17.06 -0.29 -8.22
CA ILE A 340 15.76 -0.13 -8.86
C ILE A 340 15.42 1.35 -8.95
N VAL A 341 15.48 1.88 -10.17
CA VAL A 341 15.03 3.24 -10.48
C VAL A 341 13.52 3.23 -10.60
N VAL A 342 12.87 4.13 -9.87
CA VAL A 342 11.42 4.32 -9.85
C VAL A 342 11.11 5.63 -10.56
N ALA A 343 10.31 5.56 -11.62
CA ALA A 343 10.06 6.71 -12.48
C ALA A 343 8.60 6.79 -12.91
N MET A 344 8.14 8.03 -13.06
CA MET A 344 7.03 8.35 -13.94
C MET A 344 7.53 8.37 -15.38
N ASN A 345 6.68 7.94 -16.30
CA ASN A 345 7.04 7.74 -17.69
C ASN A 345 5.86 8.08 -18.60
N SER A 346 6.11 8.02 -19.90
CA SER A 346 5.08 8.01 -20.93
C SER A 346 5.17 6.74 -21.76
N ILE A 347 4.04 6.35 -22.35
CA ILE A 347 3.97 5.31 -23.37
C ILE A 347 3.20 5.84 -24.59
N GLU A 348 3.68 5.49 -25.77
CA GLU A 348 2.95 5.68 -27.01
C GLU A 348 1.98 4.52 -27.25
N PHE A 349 0.73 4.85 -27.59
CA PHE A 349 -0.29 3.88 -27.94
C PHE A 349 -1.18 4.40 -29.07
N ASP A 350 -1.89 3.50 -29.75
CA ASP A 350 -2.87 3.84 -30.77
C ASP A 350 -4.27 3.86 -30.14
N TYR A 351 -4.97 4.97 -30.30
CA TYR A 351 -6.36 5.12 -29.86
C TYR A 351 -7.17 5.75 -30.99
N GLU A 352 -8.21 5.02 -31.42
CA GLU A 352 -9.07 5.39 -32.56
C GLU A 352 -8.30 5.71 -33.86
N GLY A 353 -7.11 5.12 -34.06
CA GLY A 353 -6.26 5.34 -35.23
C GLY A 353 -5.38 6.59 -35.17
N GLU A 354 -5.30 7.24 -34.01
CA GLU A 354 -4.35 8.32 -33.71
C GLU A 354 -3.32 7.84 -32.69
N THR A 355 -2.04 8.16 -32.94
CA THR A 355 -0.97 7.91 -31.97
C THR A 355 -1.07 8.94 -30.84
N GLN A 356 -1.22 8.45 -29.61
CA GLN A 356 -1.33 9.25 -28.39
C GLN A 356 -0.25 8.86 -27.39
N ASN A 357 0.05 9.79 -26.50
CA ASN A 357 0.96 9.57 -25.36
C ASN A 357 0.13 9.54 -24.09
N SER A 358 0.30 8.47 -23.29
CA SER A 358 -0.32 8.33 -21.97
C SER A 358 0.73 8.36 -20.88
N LEU A 359 0.34 8.82 -19.69
CA LEU A 359 1.14 8.66 -18.48
C LEU A 359 1.29 7.17 -18.16
N SER A 360 2.50 6.81 -17.74
CA SER A 360 2.90 5.48 -17.34
C SER A 360 3.89 5.59 -16.19
N SER A 361 4.36 4.44 -15.72
CA SER A 361 5.28 4.36 -14.61
C SER A 361 6.09 3.09 -14.69
N SER A 362 7.28 3.06 -14.10
CA SER A 362 8.15 1.91 -14.26
C SER A 362 9.09 1.66 -13.09
N LEU A 363 9.55 0.41 -13.04
CA LEU A 363 10.70 -0.01 -12.25
C LEU A 363 11.81 -0.44 -13.23
N ASN A 364 12.98 0.20 -13.15
CA ASN A 364 14.10 -0.01 -14.09
C ASN A 364 13.71 0.08 -15.57
N ASN A 365 12.85 1.04 -15.92
CA ASN A 365 12.35 1.27 -17.29
C ASN A 365 11.49 0.13 -17.87
N VAL A 366 10.87 -0.66 -16.99
CA VAL A 366 9.86 -1.66 -17.34
C VAL A 366 8.54 -1.26 -16.70
N SER A 367 7.56 -0.91 -17.54
CA SER A 367 6.17 -0.72 -17.13
C SER A 367 5.46 -2.07 -17.16
N TRP A 368 4.97 -2.52 -16.01
CA TRP A 368 4.25 -3.78 -15.94
C TRP A 368 2.96 -3.75 -16.77
N ILE A 369 2.64 -4.90 -17.37
CA ILE A 369 1.34 -5.18 -17.97
C ILE A 369 0.83 -6.53 -17.45
N ASN A 370 -0.43 -6.57 -17.05
CA ASN A 370 -1.04 -7.77 -16.51
C ASN A 370 -1.07 -8.89 -17.57
N PRO A 371 -0.64 -10.11 -17.21
CA PRO A 371 -0.71 -11.27 -18.10
C PRO A 371 -2.15 -11.74 -18.35
N SER A 372 -2.33 -12.64 -19.31
CA SER A 372 -3.65 -13.25 -19.61
C SER A 372 -4.13 -14.29 -18.58
N THR A 373 -3.24 -14.74 -17.71
CA THR A 373 -3.46 -15.71 -16.62
C THR A 373 -2.55 -15.31 -15.47
N ASP A 374 -2.86 -15.72 -14.24
CA ASP A 374 -2.02 -15.34 -13.11
C ASP A 374 -0.60 -15.94 -13.15
N VAL A 375 0.38 -15.16 -12.69
CA VAL A 375 1.81 -15.52 -12.69
C VAL A 375 2.07 -16.78 -11.86
N LEU A 376 1.38 -16.94 -10.73
CA LEU A 376 1.55 -18.07 -9.83
C LEU A 376 1.14 -19.39 -10.47
N LEU A 377 -0.03 -19.44 -11.11
CA LEU A 377 -0.48 -20.61 -11.87
C LEU A 377 0.48 -20.91 -13.01
N ALA A 378 0.94 -19.89 -13.73
CA ALA A 378 1.90 -20.03 -14.81
C ALA A 378 3.24 -20.60 -14.33
N TYR A 379 3.76 -20.11 -13.21
CA TYR A 379 4.95 -20.64 -12.56
C TYR A 379 4.76 -22.09 -12.10
N TYR A 380 3.68 -22.36 -11.35
CA TYR A 380 3.42 -23.69 -10.77
C TYR A 380 3.20 -24.77 -11.85
N ARG A 381 2.60 -24.41 -12.98
CA ARG A 381 2.38 -25.32 -14.12
C ARG A 381 3.46 -25.25 -15.21
N ASN A 382 4.52 -24.48 -14.99
CA ASN A 382 5.60 -24.27 -15.95
C ASN A 382 5.09 -23.86 -17.36
N MET A 383 4.16 -22.90 -17.38
CA MET A 383 3.58 -22.37 -18.61
C MET A 383 4.53 -21.39 -19.27
N SER A 384 4.61 -21.43 -20.61
CA SER A 384 5.44 -20.51 -21.40
C SER A 384 4.60 -19.36 -21.97
N GLY A 385 5.25 -18.22 -22.24
CA GLY A 385 4.62 -17.06 -22.89
C GLY A 385 3.73 -16.19 -21.99
N VAL A 386 3.78 -16.37 -20.66
CA VAL A 386 3.03 -15.56 -19.69
C VAL A 386 3.88 -14.41 -19.13
N TYR A 387 5.14 -14.69 -18.80
CA TYR A 387 6.09 -13.73 -18.26
C TYR A 387 7.51 -14.06 -18.75
N THR A 388 8.46 -13.16 -18.53
CA THR A 388 9.89 -13.41 -18.71
C THR A 388 10.67 -13.22 -17.39
N PRO A 389 11.56 -14.15 -17.01
CA PRO A 389 12.33 -14.05 -15.76
C PRO A 389 13.60 -13.20 -15.93
N ASP A 390 13.47 -12.04 -16.56
CA ASP A 390 14.58 -11.16 -16.97
C ASP A 390 14.37 -9.71 -16.51
N PHE A 391 13.65 -9.49 -15.40
CA PHE A 391 13.62 -8.17 -14.76
C PHE A 391 15.05 -7.76 -14.38
N PRO A 392 15.52 -6.57 -14.80
CA PRO A 392 16.91 -6.19 -14.66
C PRO A 392 17.25 -5.78 -13.22
N ASP A 393 18.39 -6.27 -12.72
CA ASP A 393 18.90 -5.91 -11.39
C ASP A 393 19.38 -4.45 -11.31
N TYR A 394 19.60 -3.79 -12.45
CA TYR A 394 20.10 -2.42 -12.56
C TYR A 394 19.34 -1.68 -13.67
N PRO A 395 19.22 -0.35 -13.62
CA PRO A 395 18.60 0.40 -14.70
C PRO A 395 19.40 0.23 -16.01
N PRO A 396 18.74 0.29 -17.18
CA PRO A 396 19.42 0.15 -18.47
C PRO A 396 20.45 1.26 -18.71
N ASN A 397 20.23 2.45 -18.15
CA ASN A 397 21.14 3.59 -18.24
C ASN A 397 21.23 4.29 -16.88
N PHE A 398 22.46 4.62 -16.48
CA PHE A 398 22.69 5.50 -15.34
C PHE A 398 22.78 6.95 -15.82
N TYR A 399 22.10 7.84 -15.11
CA TYR A 399 22.14 9.28 -15.31
C TYR A 399 22.01 9.98 -13.96
N ASN A 400 22.03 11.30 -13.95
CA ASN A 400 21.73 12.05 -12.74
C ASN A 400 20.21 12.00 -12.49
N PHE A 401 19.75 10.98 -11.76
CA PHE A 401 18.32 10.67 -11.54
C PHE A 401 17.54 11.81 -10.90
N THR A 402 18.21 12.65 -10.11
CA THR A 402 17.61 13.71 -9.30
C THR A 402 17.82 15.12 -9.88
N SER A 403 18.37 15.22 -11.10
CA SER A 403 18.57 16.47 -11.84
C SER A 403 17.24 17.11 -12.23
N ASP A 404 17.09 18.43 -12.19
CA ASP A 404 15.90 19.08 -12.76
C ASP A 404 15.86 18.96 -14.31
N ASP A 405 17.02 18.71 -14.92
CA ASP A 405 17.18 18.47 -16.36
C ASP A 405 17.63 17.02 -16.57
N VAL A 406 16.66 16.13 -16.85
CA VAL A 406 16.91 14.71 -17.17
C VAL A 406 16.82 14.48 -18.68
N PRO A 407 17.59 13.54 -19.25
CA PRO A 407 17.57 13.32 -20.69
C PRO A 407 16.21 12.86 -21.23
N ASP A 408 15.76 13.42 -22.35
CA ASP A 408 14.44 13.11 -22.97
C ASP A 408 14.17 11.61 -23.16
N TYR A 409 15.20 10.83 -23.49
CA TYR A 409 15.06 9.38 -23.69
C TYR A 409 14.61 8.61 -22.43
N THR A 410 14.65 9.25 -21.27
CA THR A 410 14.21 8.65 -20.00
C THR A 410 12.71 8.77 -19.77
N ALA A 411 12.01 9.61 -20.55
CA ALA A 411 10.57 9.78 -20.47
C ALA A 411 9.82 8.50 -20.90
N GLU A 412 10.23 7.89 -22.01
CA GLU A 412 9.57 6.69 -22.54
C GLU A 412 10.00 5.42 -21.81
N THR A 413 9.02 4.57 -21.50
CA THR A 413 9.25 3.24 -20.89
C THR A 413 8.83 2.10 -21.80
N VAL A 414 9.28 0.89 -21.47
CA VAL A 414 8.93 -0.33 -22.20
C VAL A 414 7.92 -1.14 -21.41
N GLN A 415 6.82 -1.50 -22.04
CA GLN A 415 5.84 -2.38 -21.41
C GLN A 415 6.29 -3.85 -21.43
N GLY A 416 6.10 -4.55 -20.30
CA GLY A 416 6.36 -5.99 -20.25
C GLY A 416 6.09 -6.63 -18.89
N THR A 417 5.70 -7.91 -18.92
CA THR A 417 5.52 -8.76 -17.74
C THR A 417 6.85 -9.41 -17.35
N ARG A 418 7.79 -8.60 -16.85
CA ARG A 418 9.15 -9.05 -16.46
C ARG A 418 9.25 -9.21 -14.96
N LEU A 419 9.77 -10.34 -14.51
CA LEU A 419 9.90 -10.69 -13.10
C LEU A 419 11.34 -11.09 -12.72
N LYS A 420 11.64 -11.04 -11.42
CA LYS A 420 12.91 -11.49 -10.85
C LYS A 420 12.71 -12.84 -10.18
N VAL A 421 13.60 -13.79 -10.49
CA VAL A 421 13.66 -15.08 -9.78
C VAL A 421 14.80 -15.03 -8.76
N LEU A 422 14.50 -15.37 -7.52
CA LEU A 422 15.43 -15.49 -6.41
C LEU A 422 15.47 -16.95 -5.95
N ASN A 423 16.65 -17.44 -5.57
CA ASN A 423 16.74 -18.73 -4.89
C ASN A 423 16.33 -18.58 -3.42
N TYR A 424 15.80 -19.66 -2.86
CA TYR A 424 15.49 -19.75 -1.44
C TYR A 424 16.71 -19.36 -0.58
N ASN A 425 16.50 -18.50 0.40
CA ASN A 425 17.48 -17.95 1.34
C ASN A 425 18.56 -17.03 0.77
N GLU A 426 18.40 -16.50 -0.46
CA GLU A 426 19.23 -15.37 -0.90
C GLU A 426 19.07 -14.18 0.07
N GLU A 427 20.18 -13.56 0.44
CA GLU A 427 20.20 -12.31 1.20
C GLU A 427 20.26 -11.16 0.19
N VAL A 428 19.15 -10.42 0.10
CA VAL A 428 18.92 -9.43 -0.93
C VAL A 428 19.08 -8.03 -0.34
N GLU A 429 19.83 -7.18 -1.04
CA GLU A 429 19.84 -5.73 -0.82
C GLU A 429 19.27 -5.04 -2.06
N ILE A 430 18.29 -4.17 -1.85
CA ILE A 430 17.71 -3.35 -2.91
C ILE A 430 17.92 -1.89 -2.55
N VAL A 431 18.46 -1.13 -3.49
CA VAL A 431 18.46 0.32 -3.45
C VAL A 431 17.39 0.81 -4.41
N PHE A 432 16.34 1.42 -3.87
CA PHE A 432 15.39 2.19 -4.64
C PHE A 432 15.92 3.60 -4.86
N GLN A 433 15.80 4.10 -6.08
CA GLN A 433 16.21 5.45 -6.48
C GLN A 433 15.02 6.17 -7.11
N GLY A 434 14.58 7.26 -6.49
CA GLY A 434 13.60 8.18 -7.04
C GLY A 434 14.19 9.00 -8.20
N THR A 435 13.31 9.52 -9.05
CA THR A 435 13.71 10.34 -10.19
C THR A 435 12.87 11.62 -10.30
N THR A 436 13.31 12.53 -11.16
CA THR A 436 12.60 13.76 -11.55
C THR A 436 12.00 13.66 -12.96
N VAL A 437 11.92 12.45 -13.51
CA VAL A 437 11.43 12.22 -14.89
C VAL A 437 10.03 12.79 -15.06
N LEU A 438 9.82 13.44 -16.21
CA LEU A 438 8.62 14.18 -16.61
C LEU A 438 8.22 15.36 -15.71
N ASP A 439 9.02 15.70 -14.69
CA ASP A 439 8.60 16.65 -13.64
C ASP A 439 7.23 16.29 -13.03
N ALA A 440 6.92 15.00 -13.01
CA ALA A 440 5.64 14.43 -12.58
C ALA A 440 5.80 13.47 -11.39
N SER A 441 7.03 13.27 -10.90
CA SER A 441 7.31 12.35 -9.80
C SER A 441 6.95 12.95 -8.44
N GLU A 442 6.49 12.06 -7.56
CA GLU A 442 6.17 12.27 -6.15
C GLU A 442 6.86 11.17 -5.32
N ASP A 443 6.76 11.26 -4.00
CA ASP A 443 7.26 10.22 -3.11
C ASP A 443 6.46 8.93 -3.32
N HIS A 444 7.17 7.79 -3.37
CA HIS A 444 6.60 6.51 -3.79
C HIS A 444 6.61 5.50 -2.62
N PRO A 445 5.45 5.17 -2.02
CA PRO A 445 5.36 4.10 -1.01
C PRO A 445 5.54 2.73 -1.67
N MET A 446 6.74 2.16 -1.56
CA MET A 446 7.07 0.86 -2.14
C MET A 446 6.73 -0.27 -1.17
N HIS A 447 5.90 -1.22 -1.63
CA HIS A 447 5.38 -2.33 -0.85
C HIS A 447 5.78 -3.69 -1.44
N LEU A 448 6.21 -4.62 -0.59
CA LEU A 448 6.50 -6.01 -0.94
C LEU A 448 5.48 -6.96 -0.29
N HIS A 449 4.88 -7.82 -1.10
CA HIS A 449 4.04 -8.91 -0.62
C HIS A 449 4.86 -10.04 0.01
N GLY A 450 4.26 -10.77 0.96
CA GLY A 450 4.83 -12.00 1.51
C GLY A 450 6.05 -11.80 2.43
N TYR A 451 6.47 -10.56 2.65
CA TYR A 451 7.65 -10.20 3.41
C TYR A 451 7.47 -8.88 4.14
N THR A 452 8.23 -8.75 5.22
CA THR A 452 8.74 -7.49 5.75
C THR A 452 10.24 -7.38 5.41
N PHE A 453 10.77 -6.16 5.41
CA PHE A 453 12.17 -5.87 5.13
C PHE A 453 12.72 -4.83 6.12
N TYR A 454 14.04 -4.79 6.25
CA TYR A 454 14.73 -3.79 7.05
C TYR A 454 15.18 -2.64 6.17
N VAL A 455 14.75 -1.41 6.49
CA VAL A 455 15.26 -0.20 5.83
C VAL A 455 16.58 0.20 6.49
N VAL A 456 17.68 -0.13 5.84
CA VAL A 456 19.03 0.06 6.39
C VAL A 456 19.59 1.46 6.13
N GLY A 457 19.07 2.19 5.16
CA GLY A 457 19.49 3.56 4.88
C GLY A 457 18.50 4.29 3.99
N SER A 458 18.54 5.61 4.04
CA SER A 458 17.84 6.49 3.10
C SER A 458 18.55 7.83 3.01
N GLY A 459 18.39 8.50 1.87
CA GLY A 459 19.06 9.76 1.59
C GLY A 459 18.40 10.55 0.47
N PHE A 460 18.93 11.73 0.21
CA PHE A 460 18.53 12.61 -0.90
C PHE A 460 19.64 12.67 -1.94
N GLY A 461 19.28 12.97 -3.18
CA GLY A 461 20.15 12.89 -4.34
C GLY A 461 20.25 11.46 -4.89
N ASN A 462 21.31 11.21 -5.66
CA ASN A 462 21.59 9.88 -6.19
C ASN A 462 22.37 9.07 -5.16
N PHE A 463 22.02 7.79 -5.00
CA PHE A 463 22.76 6.88 -4.14
C PHE A 463 24.23 6.73 -4.59
N ASP A 464 25.15 6.86 -3.63
CA ASP A 464 26.57 6.62 -3.78
C ASP A 464 26.96 5.27 -3.16
N ASN A 465 27.36 4.33 -4.02
CA ASN A 465 27.63 2.94 -3.61
C ASN A 465 28.88 2.74 -2.75
N VAL A 466 29.66 3.80 -2.49
CA VAL A 466 30.85 3.77 -1.62
C VAL A 466 30.52 4.35 -0.26
N SER A 467 29.97 5.56 -0.22
CA SER A 467 29.80 6.35 1.00
C SER A 467 28.49 6.10 1.73
N ASP A 468 27.37 5.93 1.02
CA ASP A 468 26.06 5.73 1.66
C ASP A 468 25.99 4.44 2.48
N PRO A 469 26.52 3.28 2.02
CA PRO A 469 26.57 2.06 2.82
C PRO A 469 27.34 2.18 4.14
N GLU A 470 28.28 3.13 4.26
CA GLU A 470 29.01 3.37 5.52
C GLU A 470 28.10 3.96 6.62
N THR A 471 26.98 4.56 6.22
CA THR A 471 25.99 5.17 7.14
C THR A 471 24.80 4.27 7.45
N TYR A 472 24.77 3.05 6.91
CA TYR A 472 23.67 2.13 7.12
C TYR A 472 23.46 1.80 8.61
N ASN A 473 22.21 1.84 9.02
CA ASN A 473 21.78 1.28 10.29
C ASN A 473 21.70 -0.25 10.18
N LEU A 474 22.75 -0.94 10.64
CA LEU A 474 22.81 -2.40 10.73
C LEU A 474 22.65 -2.92 12.16
N VAL A 475 22.07 -2.09 13.04
CA VAL A 475 21.85 -2.41 14.46
C VAL A 475 20.36 -2.54 14.75
N ASP A 476 19.57 -1.50 14.44
CA ASP A 476 18.13 -1.44 14.71
C ASP A 476 17.33 -0.75 13.56
N PRO A 477 17.59 -1.07 12.28
CA PRO A 477 16.82 -0.51 11.17
C PRO A 477 15.34 -0.87 11.33
N PRO A 478 14.40 0.04 10.97
CA PRO A 478 12.99 -0.26 11.05
C PRO A 478 12.64 -1.43 10.11
N LYS A 479 11.92 -2.41 10.68
CA LYS A 479 11.27 -3.50 9.97
C LYS A 479 9.88 -3.05 9.53
N MET A 480 9.59 -3.11 8.25
CA MET A 480 8.34 -2.63 7.65
C MET A 480 8.00 -3.43 6.39
N ASN A 481 6.76 -3.33 5.92
CA ASN A 481 6.33 -3.92 4.66
C ASN A 481 6.14 -2.86 3.56
N THR A 482 6.06 -1.58 3.94
CA THR A 482 5.92 -0.44 3.00
C THR A 482 6.84 0.69 3.39
N VAL A 483 7.60 1.23 2.42
CA VAL A 483 8.55 2.33 2.64
C VAL A 483 8.36 3.46 1.63
N SER A 484 8.28 4.71 2.09
CA SER A 484 8.28 5.88 1.22
C SER A 484 9.67 6.10 0.61
N LEU A 485 9.75 6.08 -0.72
CA LEU A 485 10.90 6.48 -1.50
C LEU A 485 10.77 7.96 -1.89
N PRO A 486 11.68 8.84 -1.46
CA PRO A 486 11.62 10.23 -1.87
C PRO A 486 11.87 10.42 -3.37
N LYS A 487 11.11 11.29 -4.04
CA LYS A 487 11.28 11.56 -5.50
C LYS A 487 12.71 11.96 -5.87
N LYS A 488 13.35 12.77 -5.02
CA LYS A 488 14.75 13.24 -5.18
C LYS A 488 15.67 12.54 -4.19
N GLY A 489 15.51 11.23 -4.02
CA GLY A 489 16.29 10.48 -3.04
C GLY A 489 16.34 8.99 -3.29
N TRP A 490 16.80 8.27 -2.28
CA TRP A 490 17.01 6.84 -2.33
C TRP A 490 16.68 6.18 -0.99
N VAL A 491 16.34 4.89 -1.06
CA VAL A 491 16.09 4.03 0.09
C VAL A 491 16.79 2.70 -0.14
N ALA A 492 17.59 2.25 0.83
CA ALA A 492 18.22 0.95 0.83
C ALA A 492 17.55 0.02 1.84
N LEU A 493 17.17 -1.17 1.39
CA LEU A 493 16.52 -2.18 2.21
C LEU A 493 17.17 -3.56 2.06
N ARG A 494 16.96 -4.40 3.07
CA ARG A 494 17.44 -5.78 3.10
C ARG A 494 16.37 -6.75 3.58
N PHE A 495 16.31 -7.90 2.93
CA PHE A 495 15.49 -9.04 3.38
C PHE A 495 16.13 -10.36 2.93
N ARG A 496 15.67 -11.46 3.54
CA ARG A 496 16.03 -12.81 3.14
C ARG A 496 14.88 -13.39 2.33
N ALA A 497 15.15 -13.90 1.13
CA ALA A 497 14.15 -14.56 0.29
C ALA A 497 13.82 -15.98 0.80
N SER A 498 13.23 -16.08 2.00
CA SER A 498 12.95 -17.32 2.72
C SER A 498 11.49 -17.80 2.65
N ASN A 499 10.67 -17.17 1.81
CA ASN A 499 9.27 -17.50 1.61
C ASN A 499 9.02 -17.91 0.13
N PRO A 500 9.01 -19.21 -0.19
CA PRO A 500 8.86 -19.70 -1.56
C PRO A 500 7.46 -19.38 -2.09
N GLY A 501 7.40 -18.81 -3.29
CA GLY A 501 6.15 -18.33 -3.85
C GLY A 501 6.33 -17.24 -4.89
N VAL A 502 5.23 -16.58 -5.21
CA VAL A 502 5.15 -15.48 -6.18
C VAL A 502 4.62 -14.27 -5.44
N TRP A 503 5.40 -13.19 -5.39
CA TRP A 503 5.17 -12.05 -4.54
C TRP A 503 5.26 -10.75 -5.33
N LEU A 504 4.21 -9.94 -5.31
CA LEU A 504 4.18 -8.64 -5.98
C LEU A 504 5.05 -7.63 -5.21
N TRP A 505 5.79 -6.81 -5.94
CA TRP A 505 6.45 -5.61 -5.44
C TRP A 505 5.93 -4.40 -6.22
N HIS A 506 5.30 -3.43 -5.55
CA HIS A 506 4.65 -2.31 -6.23
C HIS A 506 4.64 -1.02 -5.43
N CYS A 507 4.38 0.10 -6.12
CA CYS A 507 4.00 1.35 -5.45
C CYS A 507 2.56 1.24 -4.94
N HIS A 508 2.31 1.70 -3.71
CA HIS A 508 1.00 1.68 -3.04
C HIS A 508 0.14 2.93 -3.35
N LEU A 509 0.52 3.69 -4.38
CA LEU A 509 -0.36 4.65 -5.05
C LEU A 509 -1.01 3.92 -6.23
N ASP A 510 -2.31 3.72 -6.19
CA ASP A 510 -2.99 2.85 -7.16
C ASP A 510 -2.93 3.37 -8.59
N ARG A 511 -2.82 4.68 -8.78
CA ARG A 511 -2.53 5.25 -10.10
C ARG A 511 -1.19 4.76 -10.65
N HIS A 512 -0.14 4.73 -9.83
CA HIS A 512 1.17 4.22 -10.24
C HIS A 512 1.15 2.70 -10.43
N LEU A 513 0.42 1.98 -9.58
CA LEU A 513 0.22 0.54 -9.77
C LEU A 513 -0.46 0.25 -11.12
N SER A 514 -1.57 0.95 -11.43
CA SER A 514 -2.31 0.85 -12.69
C SER A 514 -1.47 1.24 -13.90
N TRP A 515 -0.58 2.22 -13.75
CA TRP A 515 0.34 2.68 -14.79
C TRP A 515 1.58 1.80 -14.97
N GLY A 516 1.79 0.77 -14.16
CA GLY A 516 2.85 -0.21 -14.35
C GLY A 516 4.03 -0.16 -13.37
N MET A 517 3.95 0.59 -12.27
CA MET A 517 5.02 0.71 -11.25
C MET A 517 5.06 -0.52 -10.34
N ASN A 518 5.29 -1.69 -10.93
CA ASN A 518 5.37 -2.94 -10.22
C ASN A 518 6.24 -3.98 -10.94
N THR A 519 6.64 -5.00 -10.19
CA THR A 519 7.28 -6.22 -10.69
C THR A 519 6.94 -7.37 -9.75
N VAL A 520 7.36 -8.58 -10.08
CA VAL A 520 7.08 -9.78 -9.29
C VAL A 520 8.39 -10.46 -8.92
N PHE A 521 8.48 -10.93 -7.68
CA PHE A 521 9.53 -11.81 -7.21
C PHE A 521 9.00 -13.24 -7.13
N ILE A 522 9.63 -14.14 -7.88
CA ILE A 522 9.47 -15.58 -7.70
C ILE A 522 10.60 -16.07 -6.82
N VAL A 523 10.26 -16.56 -5.63
CA VAL A 523 11.21 -17.22 -4.75
C VAL A 523 11.06 -18.73 -4.93
N ARG A 524 12.13 -19.37 -5.40
CA ARG A 524 12.14 -20.82 -5.63
C ARG A 524 11.97 -21.59 -4.32
N ASP A 525 11.54 -22.84 -4.48
CA ASP A 525 11.57 -23.83 -3.41
C ASP A 525 13.00 -24.04 -2.88
N GLY A 526 13.09 -24.33 -1.59
CA GLY A 526 14.29 -24.85 -0.95
C GLY A 526 14.47 -26.34 -1.18
N GLY A 527 15.19 -27.00 -0.26
CA GLY A 527 15.56 -28.41 -0.38
C GLY A 527 14.55 -29.41 0.20
N THR A 528 13.54 -28.95 0.93
CA THR A 528 12.56 -29.81 1.66
C THR A 528 11.12 -29.33 1.45
N PRO A 529 10.10 -30.19 1.68
CA PRO A 529 8.68 -29.81 1.60
C PRO A 529 8.29 -28.61 2.48
N GLU A 530 8.94 -28.44 3.63
CA GLU A 530 8.74 -27.33 4.56
C GLU A 530 9.36 -26.02 4.04
N THR A 531 10.23 -26.10 3.05
CA THR A 531 10.84 -24.97 2.34
C THR A 531 10.33 -24.84 0.90
N SER A 532 9.25 -25.56 0.57
CA SER A 532 8.59 -25.51 -0.74
C SER A 532 7.22 -24.83 -0.64
N ILE A 533 6.79 -24.23 -1.76
CA ILE A 533 5.43 -23.71 -1.91
C ILE A 533 4.39 -24.81 -1.63
N ARG A 534 3.29 -24.43 -0.97
CA ARG A 534 2.15 -25.34 -0.75
C ARG A 534 1.45 -25.66 -2.07
N GLY A 535 0.79 -26.82 -2.14
CA GLY A 535 -0.05 -27.15 -3.29
C GLY A 535 -1.25 -26.21 -3.41
N PRO A 536 -1.73 -25.92 -4.65
CA PRO A 536 -2.87 -25.03 -4.86
C PRO A 536 -4.15 -25.61 -4.25
N PRO A 537 -5.03 -24.77 -3.68
CA PRO A 537 -6.40 -25.17 -3.37
C PRO A 537 -7.12 -25.73 -4.61
N PRO A 538 -7.98 -26.75 -4.48
CA PRO A 538 -8.68 -27.35 -5.61
C PRO A 538 -9.72 -26.42 -6.25
N TYR A 539 -10.04 -25.30 -5.61
CA TYR A 539 -11.06 -24.32 -5.98
C TYR A 539 -10.49 -22.95 -6.38
N MET A 540 -9.24 -22.90 -6.87
CA MET A 540 -8.68 -21.66 -7.41
C MET A 540 -9.59 -21.06 -8.51
N PRO A 541 -9.83 -19.73 -8.52
CA PRO A 541 -10.64 -19.09 -9.55
C PRO A 541 -10.06 -19.35 -10.95
N PRO A 542 -10.90 -19.73 -11.93
CA PRO A 542 -10.43 -19.96 -13.29
C PRO A 542 -10.07 -18.62 -13.96
N CYS A 543 -8.98 -18.62 -14.71
CA CYS A 543 -8.66 -17.49 -15.58
C CYS A 543 -9.52 -17.56 -16.84
N THR A 544 -10.52 -16.69 -16.94
CA THR A 544 -11.07 -16.31 -18.24
C THR A 544 -10.05 -15.39 -18.94
N SER A 545 -10.05 -15.34 -20.27
CA SER A 545 -9.15 -14.41 -20.98
C SER A 545 -9.32 -13.01 -20.39
N SER A 546 -8.21 -12.40 -19.96
CA SER A 546 -8.22 -11.07 -19.31
C SER A 546 -9.11 -10.08 -20.06
N SER A 547 -9.69 -9.12 -19.34
CA SER A 547 -10.41 -7.98 -19.91
C SER A 547 -9.65 -7.35 -21.11
N LYS A 548 -10.40 -6.75 -22.03
CA LYS A 548 -9.87 -6.06 -23.22
C LYS A 548 -9.14 -4.74 -22.88
N ILE A 549 -9.14 -4.33 -21.62
CA ILE A 549 -8.44 -3.14 -21.14
C ILE A 549 -6.96 -3.50 -21.05
N ARG A 550 -6.25 -3.24 -22.14
CA ARG A 550 -4.80 -3.38 -22.25
C ARG A 550 -4.28 -2.16 -22.96
N LEU A 551 -3.31 -1.50 -22.35
CA LEU A 551 -2.40 -0.64 -23.09
C LEU A 551 -1.67 -1.56 -24.10
N MET A 552 -1.81 -1.25 -25.39
CA MET A 552 -1.36 -2.15 -26.44
C MET A 552 0.17 -2.20 -26.49
N PRO A 553 0.79 -3.39 -26.57
CA PRO A 553 2.22 -3.49 -26.80
C PRO A 553 2.59 -2.89 -28.17
N LEU A 554 3.70 -2.14 -28.22
CA LEU A 554 4.24 -1.59 -29.47
C LEU A 554 4.44 -2.69 -30.53
N PRO A 555 4.10 -2.43 -31.81
CA PRO A 555 4.45 -3.33 -32.89
C PRO A 555 5.98 -3.37 -33.03
N ASN A 556 6.56 -4.58 -32.98
CA ASN A 556 7.98 -4.81 -33.31
C ASN A 556 8.38 -4.02 -34.57
N SER A 557 9.36 -3.13 -34.44
CA SER A 557 10.00 -2.49 -35.58
C SER A 557 10.63 -3.58 -36.47
N ARG A 558 9.96 -3.89 -37.59
CA ARG A 558 10.46 -4.81 -38.61
C ARG A 558 11.73 -4.21 -39.22
N GLY A 559 12.88 -4.74 -38.79
CA GLY A 559 14.13 -4.62 -39.53
C GLY A 559 13.99 -5.30 -40.90
N SER A 560 14.24 -4.49 -41.93
CA SER A 560 14.29 -4.81 -43.34
C SER A 560 15.17 -6.03 -43.70
N SER A 561 14.63 -6.94 -44.50
CA SER A 561 15.40 -7.65 -45.51
C SER A 561 14.55 -7.81 -46.77
N GLU A 562 14.61 -6.81 -47.65
CA GLU A 562 14.34 -6.99 -49.06
C GLU A 562 15.44 -7.86 -49.66
N SER A 563 15.08 -8.97 -50.29
CA SER A 563 15.85 -9.53 -51.39
C SER A 563 14.88 -9.89 -52.51
N ILE A 564 14.87 -9.02 -53.52
CA ILE A 564 14.24 -9.26 -54.82
C ILE A 564 15.23 -10.11 -55.64
N ASN A 565 14.68 -11.20 -56.22
CA ASN A 565 15.23 -12.20 -57.14
C ASN A 565 16.20 -13.25 -56.60
#